data_AF-C7HS73-F1
#
_entry.id   AF-C7HS73-F1
#
_cell.length_a   1.000
_cell.length_b   1.000
_cell.length_c   1.000
_cell.angle_alpha   90.00
_cell.angle_beta   90.00
_cell.angle_gamma   90.00
#
_symmetry.space_group_name_H-M   'P 1'
#
loop_
_entity.id
_entity.type
_entity.pdbx_description
1 polymer ?
#
loop_
_entity_poly.entity_id
_entity_poly.type
_entity_poly.pdbx_seq_one_letter_code
_entity_poly.pdbx_strand_id
1 'polypeptide(L)'
;MKDFKKEIKILTIRNGFWIILAVLVSLLFYGVFQTNTLEEKHDSLVNVTNKINIMANTGKKYKKDVVIDKEFFEKNDIIFEKMAKKYEFGKYDNFDFSKASEEEMKKYDEYQLKNGEYLQNLTSYNYLSKEMKEKTNNFFSIPISITGMIVVLVLGFLFSSMEHSTSYYEFARTYPWTKKKDFLMKIIFGLMIIFGFVLISSILNYMIVKTSNVEILKTGVKYIPGNLKNFGFLSALYLTILSVGFMAGNILGHVGLGVMTFFFIDIVNAIWDSLNMLFKGEFLYERSLIYLIEDKIPNDTSYFNKIIKVILRPASNYDNSYLALAGLIIFSLLVFIVSYSLIEKTKTEKSGKMVLLKPIENLAKVLIILLCACGGTMIFQQSVFKGFSIINFVIFAILIFVFSKIFNILFKLKLKV
;
A
#
# COMPACT_ATOMS: atom_id res chain seq x y z
N MET A 1 -25.32 -20.76 12.42
CA MET A 1 -24.54 -21.64 11.52
C MET A 1 -25.28 -22.04 10.24
N LYS A 2 -26.57 -22.43 10.28
CA LYS A 2 -27.32 -22.83 9.06
C LYS A 2 -27.38 -21.74 7.99
N ASP A 3 -27.63 -20.48 8.38
CA ASP A 3 -27.71 -19.36 7.44
C ASP A 3 -26.35 -19.01 6.84
N PHE A 4 -25.29 -19.03 7.66
CA PHE A 4 -23.93 -18.80 7.19
C PHE A 4 -23.49 -19.84 6.15
N LYS A 5 -23.80 -21.13 6.37
CA LYS A 5 -23.53 -22.18 5.40
C LYS A 5 -24.30 -21.98 4.09
N LYS A 6 -25.55 -21.48 4.16
CA LYS A 6 -26.35 -21.14 2.97
C LYS A 6 -25.74 -19.96 2.21
N GLU A 7 -25.38 -18.89 2.92
CA GLU A 7 -24.75 -17.70 2.33
C GLU A 7 -23.44 -18.06 1.61
N ILE A 8 -22.55 -18.82 2.27
CA ILE A 8 -21.32 -19.32 1.63
C ILE A 8 -21.64 -20.09 0.36
N LYS A 9 -22.63 -21.01 0.40
CA LYS A 9 -23.01 -21.80 -0.77
C LYS A 9 -23.45 -20.88 -1.91
N ILE A 10 -24.27 -19.87 -1.62
CA ILE A 10 -24.77 -18.91 -2.61
C ILE A 10 -23.62 -18.08 -3.19
N LEU A 11 -22.77 -17.47 -2.34
CA LEU A 11 -21.63 -16.66 -2.77
C LEU A 11 -20.62 -17.49 -3.57
N THR A 12 -20.41 -18.75 -3.19
CA THR A 12 -19.53 -19.67 -3.92
C THR A 12 -20.11 -20.04 -5.28
N ILE A 13 -21.41 -20.31 -5.38
CA ILE A 13 -22.03 -20.62 -6.69
C ILE A 13 -21.95 -19.41 -7.62
N ARG A 14 -22.23 -18.21 -7.10
CA ARG A 14 -22.28 -17.00 -7.91
C ARG A 14 -20.89 -16.50 -8.32
N ASN A 15 -19.96 -16.47 -7.37
CA ASN A 15 -18.68 -15.80 -7.54
C ASN A 15 -17.49 -16.78 -7.54
N GLY A 16 -17.71 -18.08 -7.31
CA GLY A 16 -16.66 -19.05 -7.05
C GLY A 16 -15.62 -19.13 -8.16
N PHE A 17 -16.05 -19.06 -9.43
CA PHE A 17 -15.12 -18.97 -10.56
C PHE A 17 -14.16 -17.78 -10.42
N TRP A 18 -14.69 -16.57 -10.19
CA TRP A 18 -13.88 -15.36 -10.05
C TRP A 18 -13.00 -15.36 -8.81
N ILE A 19 -13.49 -15.91 -7.69
CA ILE A 19 -12.72 -16.06 -6.46
C ILE A 19 -11.53 -17.00 -6.69
N ILE A 20 -11.79 -18.18 -7.26
CA ILE A 20 -10.75 -19.18 -7.54
C ILE A 20 -9.74 -18.60 -8.53
N LEU A 21 -10.20 -17.96 -9.60
CA LEU A 21 -9.33 -17.33 -10.59
C LEU A 21 -8.42 -16.26 -9.95
N ALA A 22 -8.99 -15.36 -9.15
CA ALA A 22 -8.21 -14.31 -8.49
C ALA A 22 -7.16 -14.89 -7.53
N VAL A 23 -7.53 -15.91 -6.75
CA VAL A 23 -6.60 -16.60 -5.84
C VAL A 23 -5.48 -17.29 -6.63
N LEU A 24 -5.81 -18.09 -7.65
CA LEU A 24 -4.81 -18.82 -8.44
C LEU A 24 -3.87 -17.89 -9.18
N VAL A 25 -4.39 -16.85 -9.85
CA VAL A 25 -3.58 -15.86 -10.55
C VAL A 25 -2.66 -15.12 -9.58
N SER A 26 -3.17 -14.72 -8.41
CA SER A 26 -2.36 -14.05 -7.38
C SER A 26 -1.25 -14.96 -6.84
N LEU A 27 -1.53 -16.25 -6.65
CA LEU A 27 -0.53 -17.24 -6.24
C LEU A 27 0.53 -17.49 -7.32
N LEU A 28 0.15 -17.51 -8.60
CA LEU A 28 1.09 -17.63 -9.72
C LEU A 28 2.03 -16.43 -9.77
N PHE A 29 1.50 -15.21 -9.74
CA PHE A 29 2.33 -13.99 -9.70
C PHE A 29 3.19 -13.94 -8.45
N TYR A 30 2.67 -14.37 -7.30
CA TYR A 30 3.44 -14.48 -6.08
C TYR A 30 4.66 -15.39 -6.26
N GLY A 31 4.47 -16.58 -6.82
CA GLY A 31 5.55 -17.53 -7.08
C GLY A 31 6.63 -16.96 -8.01
N VAL A 32 6.21 -16.29 -9.09
CA VAL A 32 7.13 -15.63 -10.03
C VAL A 32 7.91 -14.50 -9.36
N PHE A 33 7.22 -13.59 -8.67
CA PHE A 33 7.88 -12.46 -7.98
C PHE A 33 8.87 -12.95 -6.91
N GLN A 34 8.46 -13.95 -6.11
CA GLN A 34 9.30 -14.48 -5.06
C GLN A 34 10.56 -15.17 -5.60
N THR A 35 10.42 -15.91 -6.70
CA THR A 35 11.55 -16.59 -7.36
C THR A 35 12.52 -15.57 -7.94
N ASN A 36 12.01 -14.60 -8.70
CA ASN A 36 12.83 -13.54 -9.30
C ASN A 36 13.57 -12.71 -8.24
N THR A 37 12.89 -12.34 -7.15
CA THR A 37 13.49 -11.58 -6.05
C THR A 37 14.63 -12.37 -5.40
N LEU A 38 14.47 -13.69 -5.25
CA LEU A 38 15.50 -14.56 -4.65
C LEU A 38 16.70 -14.73 -5.57
N GLU A 39 16.47 -14.93 -6.86
CA GLU A 39 17.53 -15.02 -7.87
C GLU A 39 18.30 -13.70 -8.00
N GLU A 40 17.60 -12.56 -8.05
CA GLU A 40 18.22 -11.24 -8.13
C GLU A 40 19.12 -10.94 -6.91
N LYS A 41 18.63 -11.23 -5.69
CA LYS A 41 19.45 -11.03 -4.48
C LYS A 41 20.60 -12.01 -4.40
N HIS A 42 20.39 -13.25 -4.81
CA HIS A 42 21.46 -14.24 -4.93
C HIS A 42 22.56 -13.72 -5.85
N ASP A 43 22.21 -13.38 -7.09
CA ASP A 43 23.15 -12.90 -8.11
C ASP A 43 23.85 -11.61 -7.69
N SER A 44 23.12 -10.69 -7.06
CA SER A 44 23.66 -9.44 -6.54
C SER A 44 24.68 -9.69 -5.43
N LEU A 45 24.38 -10.59 -4.49
CA LEU A 45 25.31 -10.95 -3.41
C LEU A 45 26.56 -11.62 -3.97
N VAL A 46 26.42 -12.55 -4.91
CA VAL A 46 27.55 -13.22 -5.58
C VAL A 46 28.42 -12.21 -6.32
N ASN A 47 27.80 -11.29 -7.07
CA ASN A 47 28.52 -10.26 -7.83
C ASN A 47 29.32 -9.33 -6.91
N VAL A 48 28.68 -8.77 -5.86
CA VAL A 48 29.38 -7.88 -4.93
C VAL A 48 30.47 -8.61 -4.14
N THR A 49 30.23 -9.88 -3.79
CA THR A 49 31.25 -10.73 -3.14
C THR A 49 32.44 -10.97 -4.05
N ASN A 50 32.23 -11.20 -5.35
CA ASN A 50 33.30 -11.31 -6.32
C ASN A 50 34.11 -10.01 -6.45
N LYS A 51 33.45 -8.85 -6.44
CA LYS A 51 34.15 -7.55 -6.44
C LYS A 51 35.02 -7.38 -5.20
N ILE A 52 34.52 -7.73 -4.01
CA ILE A 52 35.30 -7.69 -2.77
C ILE A 52 36.50 -8.64 -2.83
N ASN A 53 36.33 -9.84 -3.39
CA ASN A 53 37.42 -10.79 -3.58
C ASN A 53 38.51 -10.27 -4.53
N ILE A 54 38.12 -9.58 -5.60
CA ILE A 54 39.04 -8.90 -6.52
C ILE A 54 39.77 -7.77 -5.79
N MET A 55 39.06 -6.91 -5.04
CA MET A 55 39.67 -5.84 -4.24
C MET A 55 40.70 -6.35 -3.23
N ALA A 56 40.46 -7.55 -2.68
CA ALA A 56 41.33 -8.19 -1.72
C ALA A 56 42.45 -9.06 -2.36
N ASN A 57 42.52 -9.14 -3.69
CA ASN A 57 43.45 -9.98 -4.46
C ASN A 57 43.44 -11.45 -4.02
N THR A 58 42.28 -12.02 -3.68
CA THR A 58 42.20 -13.39 -3.18
C THR A 58 42.27 -14.46 -4.29
N GLY A 59 42.10 -14.05 -5.56
CA GLY A 59 42.01 -14.96 -6.70
C GLY A 59 40.71 -15.79 -6.74
N LYS A 60 39.82 -15.63 -5.76
CA LYS A 60 38.55 -16.36 -5.69
C LYS A 60 37.47 -15.67 -6.52
N LYS A 61 36.75 -16.44 -7.32
CA LYS A 61 35.57 -16.00 -8.06
C LYS A 61 34.49 -17.06 -7.99
N TYR A 62 33.36 -16.70 -7.39
CA TYR A 62 32.17 -17.52 -7.32
C TYR A 62 31.40 -17.46 -8.63
N LYS A 63 30.86 -18.62 -9.04
CA LYS A 63 29.91 -18.73 -10.16
C LYS A 63 28.49 -18.40 -9.68
N LYS A 64 27.57 -18.20 -10.62
CA LYS A 64 26.15 -17.90 -10.35
C LYS A 64 25.38 -19.04 -9.67
N ASP A 65 25.90 -20.25 -9.67
CA ASP A 65 25.29 -21.43 -9.07
C ASP A 65 25.85 -21.76 -7.67
N VAL A 66 26.71 -20.89 -7.11
CA VAL A 66 27.25 -21.09 -5.77
C VAL A 66 26.13 -21.18 -4.73
N VAL A 67 26.28 -22.05 -3.73
CA VAL A 67 25.36 -22.12 -2.60
C VAL A 67 25.72 -21.04 -1.58
N ILE A 68 24.73 -20.24 -1.16
CA ILE A 68 24.85 -19.22 -0.11
C ILE A 68 24.47 -19.85 1.22
N ASP A 69 25.45 -20.49 1.85
CA ASP A 69 25.35 -21.15 3.15
C ASP A 69 26.10 -20.36 4.25
N LYS A 70 26.28 -20.98 5.42
CA LYS A 70 27.03 -20.37 6.52
C LYS A 70 28.51 -20.19 6.19
N GLU A 71 29.11 -21.16 5.51
CA GLU A 71 30.53 -21.16 5.15
C GLU A 71 30.86 -20.05 4.14
N PHE A 72 29.94 -19.77 3.21
CA PHE A 72 30.01 -18.64 2.29
C PHE A 72 30.19 -17.34 3.06
N PHE A 73 29.39 -17.09 4.10
CA PHE A 73 29.51 -15.87 4.90
C PHE A 73 30.74 -15.87 5.79
N GLU A 74 31.05 -16.97 6.49
CA GLU A 74 32.24 -17.06 7.36
C GLU A 74 33.53 -16.73 6.59
N LYS A 75 33.64 -17.18 5.33
CA LYS A 75 34.79 -16.86 4.47
C LYS A 75 34.80 -15.41 4.00
N ASN A 76 33.67 -14.89 3.55
CA ASN A 76 33.62 -13.58 2.90
C ASN A 76 33.51 -12.42 3.89
N ASP A 77 32.98 -12.62 5.09
CA ASP A 77 32.94 -11.62 6.16
C ASP A 77 34.35 -11.25 6.63
N ILE A 78 35.27 -12.22 6.74
CA ILE A 78 36.67 -11.98 7.08
C ILE A 78 37.33 -11.07 6.03
N ILE A 79 37.04 -11.31 4.75
CA ILE A 79 37.56 -10.51 3.64
C ILE A 79 36.94 -9.11 3.67
N PHE A 80 35.63 -9.02 3.90
CA PHE A 80 34.92 -7.77 4.08
C PHE A 80 35.52 -6.95 5.22
N GLU A 81 35.72 -7.51 6.41
CA GLU A 81 36.31 -6.79 7.55
C GLU A 81 37.72 -6.27 7.26
N LYS A 82 38.54 -7.07 6.57
CA LYS A 82 39.88 -6.65 6.14
C LYS A 82 39.81 -5.47 5.17
N MET A 83 38.91 -5.49 4.19
CA MET A 83 38.74 -4.40 3.22
C MET A 83 38.09 -3.17 3.86
N ALA A 84 37.11 -3.36 4.73
CA ALA A 84 36.45 -2.30 5.49
C ALA A 84 37.47 -1.52 6.32
N LYS A 85 38.39 -2.21 7.01
CA LYS A 85 39.51 -1.57 7.72
C LYS A 85 40.46 -0.83 6.77
N LYS A 86 40.84 -1.45 5.64
CA LYS A 86 41.76 -0.85 4.65
C LYS A 86 41.23 0.47 4.08
N TYR A 87 39.93 0.53 3.80
CA TYR A 87 39.30 1.69 3.17
C TYR A 87 38.57 2.60 4.17
N GLU A 88 38.78 2.42 5.49
CA GLU A 88 38.14 3.23 6.54
C GLU A 88 36.60 3.31 6.41
N PHE A 89 35.98 2.18 6.06
CA PHE A 89 34.53 2.06 5.92
C PHE A 89 33.82 2.54 7.20
N GLY A 90 32.88 3.46 7.07
CA GLY A 90 32.18 4.08 8.20
C GLY A 90 32.70 5.46 8.64
N LYS A 91 33.84 5.93 8.12
CA LYS A 91 34.49 7.19 8.54
C LYS A 91 33.59 8.43 8.45
N TYR A 92 32.70 8.47 7.47
CA TYR A 92 31.82 9.61 7.18
C TYR A 92 30.33 9.24 7.16
N ASP A 93 29.92 8.16 7.82
CA ASP A 93 28.52 7.70 7.79
C ASP A 93 27.52 8.75 8.34
N ASN A 94 27.98 9.61 9.26
CA ASN A 94 27.18 10.68 9.87
C ASN A 94 27.58 12.08 9.39
N PHE A 95 28.17 12.20 8.19
CA PHE A 95 28.59 13.49 7.67
C PHE A 95 27.38 14.37 7.33
N ASP A 96 27.29 15.53 8.00
CA ASP A 96 26.21 16.49 7.82
C ASP A 96 26.71 17.68 6.98
N PHE A 97 26.40 17.66 5.69
CA PHE A 97 26.73 18.75 4.77
C PHE A 97 26.18 20.11 5.21
N SER A 98 25.11 20.16 6.01
CA SER A 98 24.53 21.44 6.45
C SER A 98 25.35 22.12 7.56
N LYS A 99 26.23 21.36 8.23
CA LYS A 99 27.03 21.82 9.38
C LYS A 99 28.54 21.72 9.17
N ALA A 100 28.98 21.03 8.12
CA ALA A 100 30.38 20.86 7.81
C ALA A 100 31.02 22.18 7.35
N SER A 101 32.26 22.42 7.77
CA SER A 101 33.10 23.47 7.21
C SER A 101 33.51 23.15 5.77
N GLU A 102 33.92 24.17 5.01
CA GLU A 102 34.37 24.00 3.63
C GLU A 102 35.58 23.05 3.51
N GLU A 103 36.47 23.04 4.51
CA GLU A 103 37.59 22.09 4.58
C GLU A 103 37.15 20.65 4.84
N GLU A 104 36.14 20.45 5.68
CA GLU A 104 35.58 19.12 5.96
C GLU A 104 34.85 18.56 4.74
N MET A 105 34.12 19.41 3.99
CA MET A 105 33.51 19.04 2.72
C MET A 105 34.56 18.62 1.70
N LYS A 106 35.64 19.38 1.53
CA LYS A 106 36.74 19.01 0.62
C LYS A 106 37.37 17.67 1.00
N LYS A 107 37.61 17.42 2.29
CA LYS A 107 38.14 16.13 2.77
C LYS A 107 37.19 14.96 2.51
N TYR A 108 35.88 15.18 2.66
CA TYR A 108 34.86 14.19 2.31
C TYR A 108 34.87 13.90 0.81
N ASP A 109 34.86 14.94 -0.03
CA ASP A 109 34.84 14.80 -1.48
C ASP A 109 36.10 14.09 -1.99
N GLU A 110 37.28 14.46 -1.49
CA GLU A 110 38.55 13.79 -1.82
C GLU A 110 38.52 12.31 -1.42
N TYR A 111 37.97 12.00 -0.24
CA TYR A 111 37.83 10.64 0.24
C TYR A 111 36.86 9.81 -0.64
N GLN A 112 35.72 10.39 -1.05
CA GLN A 112 34.76 9.75 -1.94
C GLN A 112 35.30 9.59 -3.36
N LEU A 113 36.01 10.58 -3.89
CA LEU A 113 36.66 10.47 -5.20
C LEU A 113 37.70 9.36 -5.22
N LYS A 114 38.45 9.19 -4.12
CA LYS A 114 39.49 8.17 -4.02
C LYS A 114 38.94 6.77 -3.77
N ASN A 115 37.90 6.64 -2.93
CA ASN A 115 37.45 5.35 -2.40
C ASN A 115 36.00 4.98 -2.75
N GLY A 116 35.25 5.83 -3.44
CA GLY A 116 33.79 5.73 -3.59
C GLY A 116 33.32 4.40 -4.16
N GLU A 117 33.96 3.89 -5.22
CA GLU A 117 33.60 2.58 -5.82
C GLU A 117 33.81 1.43 -4.83
N TYR A 118 34.92 1.46 -4.06
CA TYR A 118 35.22 0.45 -3.05
C TYR A 118 34.23 0.50 -1.89
N LEU A 119 33.91 1.71 -1.41
CA LEU A 119 32.93 1.94 -0.36
C LEU A 119 31.54 1.49 -0.80
N GLN A 120 31.15 1.76 -2.04
CA GLN A 120 29.87 1.31 -2.60
C GLN A 120 29.78 -0.22 -2.58
N ASN A 121 30.82 -0.94 -3.02
CA ASN A 121 30.84 -2.40 -2.99
C ASN A 121 30.77 -2.95 -1.55
N LEU A 122 31.47 -2.31 -0.60
CA LEU A 122 31.40 -2.68 0.81
C LEU A 122 30.01 -2.42 1.41
N THR A 123 29.41 -1.27 1.13
CA THR A 123 28.03 -0.94 1.53
C THR A 123 27.04 -1.96 1.00
N SER A 124 27.13 -2.28 -0.30
CA SER A 124 26.24 -3.26 -0.94
C SER A 124 26.38 -4.65 -0.34
N TYR A 125 27.62 -5.12 -0.09
CA TYR A 125 27.82 -6.41 0.59
C TYR A 125 27.27 -6.39 2.01
N ASN A 126 27.58 -5.36 2.80
CA ASN A 126 27.12 -5.24 4.18
C ASN A 126 25.58 -5.28 4.24
N TYR A 127 24.92 -4.53 3.36
CA TYR A 127 23.46 -4.52 3.26
C TYR A 127 22.88 -5.90 2.90
N LEU A 128 23.32 -6.50 1.79
CA LEU A 128 22.79 -7.79 1.30
C LEU A 128 23.11 -8.95 2.26
N SER A 129 24.32 -8.97 2.81
CA SER A 129 24.79 -9.97 3.77
C SER A 129 23.98 -9.90 5.06
N LYS A 130 23.80 -8.69 5.61
CA LYS A 130 22.97 -8.45 6.80
C LYS A 130 21.53 -8.88 6.56
N GLU A 131 20.94 -8.48 5.44
CA GLU A 131 19.55 -8.81 5.11
C GLU A 131 19.30 -10.33 5.03
N MET A 132 20.20 -11.09 4.39
CA MET A 132 20.08 -12.55 4.29
C MET A 132 20.32 -13.24 5.63
N LYS A 133 21.28 -12.78 6.44
CA LYS A 133 21.60 -13.38 7.76
C LYS A 133 20.56 -13.07 8.82
N GLU A 134 19.98 -11.87 8.81
CA GLU A 134 18.89 -11.48 9.70
C GLU A 134 17.59 -12.22 9.36
N LYS A 135 17.53 -12.93 8.21
CA LYS A 135 16.40 -13.75 7.79
C LYS A 135 15.10 -12.95 7.83
N THR A 136 15.18 -11.68 7.42
CA THR A 136 14.09 -10.74 7.64
C THR A 136 12.84 -11.21 6.89
N ASN A 137 11.70 -11.23 7.58
CA ASN A 137 10.42 -11.60 6.97
C ASN A 137 10.00 -10.62 5.84
N ASN A 138 10.60 -9.43 5.78
CA ASN A 138 10.31 -8.41 4.77
C ASN A 138 10.57 -8.89 3.34
N PHE A 139 11.60 -9.73 3.17
CA PHE A 139 11.93 -10.35 1.90
C PHE A 139 10.76 -11.18 1.31
N PHE A 140 9.89 -11.69 2.17
CA PHE A 140 8.79 -12.60 1.81
C PHE A 140 7.41 -11.98 1.97
N SER A 141 7.28 -10.93 2.78
CA SER A 141 5.98 -10.35 3.14
C SER A 141 5.44 -9.39 2.07
N ILE A 142 6.31 -8.67 1.37
CA ILE A 142 5.92 -7.69 0.35
C ILE A 142 5.22 -8.36 -0.83
N PRO A 143 5.76 -9.45 -1.44
CA PRO A 143 5.08 -10.10 -2.58
C PRO A 143 3.70 -10.66 -2.20
N ILE A 144 3.55 -11.21 -0.99
CA ILE A 144 2.26 -11.69 -0.46
C ILE A 144 1.28 -10.54 -0.29
N SER A 145 1.74 -9.41 0.25
CA SER A 145 0.90 -8.23 0.44
C SER A 145 0.38 -7.67 -0.89
N ILE A 146 1.26 -7.49 -1.88
CA ILE A 146 0.90 -6.93 -3.20
C ILE A 146 -0.09 -7.85 -3.93
N THR A 147 0.23 -9.13 -4.04
CA THR A 147 -0.64 -10.10 -4.72
C THR A 147 -1.94 -10.34 -3.93
N GLY A 148 -1.88 -10.33 -2.61
CA GLY A 148 -3.05 -10.42 -1.74
C GLY A 148 -4.01 -9.23 -1.87
N MET A 149 -3.51 -8.02 -2.15
CA MET A 149 -4.37 -6.86 -2.42
C MET A 149 -5.31 -7.10 -3.60
N ILE A 150 -4.87 -7.84 -4.63
CA ILE A 150 -5.70 -8.20 -5.79
C ILE A 150 -6.87 -9.07 -5.34
N VAL A 151 -6.59 -10.10 -4.54
CA VAL A 151 -7.62 -10.98 -3.96
C VAL A 151 -8.61 -10.16 -3.13
N VAL A 152 -8.11 -9.28 -2.27
CA VAL A 152 -8.92 -8.41 -1.41
C VAL A 152 -9.84 -7.49 -2.23
N LEU A 153 -9.32 -6.85 -3.28
CA LEU A 153 -10.10 -5.98 -4.17
C LEU A 153 -11.21 -6.76 -4.88
N VAL A 154 -10.88 -7.92 -5.45
CA VAL A 154 -11.84 -8.77 -6.15
C VAL A 154 -12.96 -9.22 -5.20
N LEU A 155 -12.62 -9.69 -3.99
CA LEU A 155 -13.60 -10.07 -2.98
C LEU A 155 -14.48 -8.89 -2.57
N GLY A 156 -13.86 -7.73 -2.33
CA GLY A 156 -14.57 -6.50 -2.01
C GLY A 156 -15.62 -6.15 -3.06
N PHE A 157 -15.26 -6.15 -4.35
CA PHE A 157 -16.20 -5.86 -5.43
C PHE A 157 -17.29 -6.93 -5.58
N LEU A 158 -16.92 -8.22 -5.58
CA LEU A 158 -17.84 -9.33 -5.79
C LEU A 158 -18.93 -9.42 -4.70
N PHE A 159 -18.57 -9.12 -3.45
CA PHE A 159 -19.50 -9.24 -2.31
C PHE A 159 -20.27 -7.95 -1.99
N SER A 160 -20.02 -6.86 -2.72
CA SER A 160 -20.71 -5.59 -2.48
C SER A 160 -21.17 -4.92 -3.78
N SER A 161 -20.35 -4.09 -4.41
CA SER A 161 -20.75 -3.21 -5.51
C SER A 161 -21.21 -3.95 -6.76
N MET A 162 -20.70 -5.15 -7.05
CA MET A 162 -21.20 -5.97 -8.17
C MET A 162 -22.61 -6.48 -7.90
N GLU A 163 -22.93 -6.82 -6.66
CA GLU A 163 -24.32 -7.16 -6.31
C GLU A 163 -25.21 -5.95 -6.55
N HIS A 164 -24.84 -4.79 -6.02
CA HIS A 164 -25.59 -3.55 -6.18
C HIS A 164 -25.76 -3.08 -7.63
N SER A 165 -24.83 -3.46 -8.51
CA SER A 165 -24.88 -3.15 -9.94
C SER A 165 -25.77 -4.12 -10.72
N THR A 166 -26.29 -5.19 -10.13
CA THR A 166 -27.07 -6.22 -10.85
C THR A 166 -28.47 -6.38 -10.25
N SER A 167 -29.38 -7.05 -10.96
CA SER A 167 -30.70 -7.43 -10.44
C SER A 167 -30.60 -8.34 -9.21
N TYR A 168 -29.45 -8.99 -9.01
CA TYR A 168 -29.19 -9.86 -7.88
C TYR A 168 -29.36 -9.14 -6.54
N TYR A 169 -29.02 -7.85 -6.43
CA TYR A 169 -29.20 -7.14 -5.16
C TYR A 169 -30.65 -7.16 -4.67
N GLU A 170 -31.62 -7.03 -5.59
CA GLU A 170 -33.04 -7.06 -5.25
C GLU A 170 -33.45 -8.48 -4.83
N PHE A 171 -32.99 -9.50 -5.54
CA PHE A 171 -33.18 -10.91 -5.18
C PHE A 171 -32.58 -11.25 -3.81
N ALA A 172 -31.38 -10.77 -3.50
CA ALA A 172 -30.72 -11.03 -2.22
C ALA A 172 -31.50 -10.47 -1.02
N ARG A 173 -32.43 -9.54 -1.24
CA ARG A 173 -33.29 -8.98 -0.18
C ARG A 173 -34.51 -9.84 0.12
N THR A 174 -34.78 -10.88 -0.66
CA THR A 174 -35.82 -11.87 -0.34
C THR A 174 -35.32 -12.95 0.63
N TYR A 175 -34.02 -12.98 0.92
CA TYR A 175 -33.47 -13.92 1.90
C TYR A 175 -33.94 -13.61 3.33
N PRO A 176 -34.08 -14.63 4.20
CA PRO A 176 -34.66 -14.46 5.54
C PRO A 176 -33.72 -13.83 6.58
N TRP A 177 -32.62 -13.17 6.15
CA TRP A 177 -31.67 -12.52 7.05
C TRP A 177 -31.54 -11.03 6.77
N THR A 178 -31.18 -10.27 7.81
CA THR A 178 -31.06 -8.80 7.76
C THR A 178 -29.82 -8.37 6.96
N LYS A 179 -29.78 -7.10 6.52
CA LYS A 179 -28.63 -6.51 5.82
C LYS A 179 -27.34 -6.57 6.65
N LYS A 180 -27.45 -6.34 7.96
CA LYS A 180 -26.32 -6.44 8.90
C LYS A 180 -25.79 -7.87 8.97
N LYS A 181 -26.68 -8.86 9.04
CA LYS A 181 -26.29 -10.28 9.06
C LYS A 181 -25.64 -10.71 7.75
N ASP A 182 -26.20 -10.30 6.59
CA ASP A 182 -25.59 -10.48 5.27
C ASP A 182 -24.16 -9.91 5.23
N PHE A 183 -23.99 -8.67 5.67
CA PHE A 183 -22.69 -8.01 5.72
C PHE A 183 -21.66 -8.75 6.59
N LEU A 184 -22.04 -9.15 7.81
CA LEU A 184 -21.15 -9.91 8.70
C LEU A 184 -20.75 -11.26 8.11
N MET A 185 -21.69 -11.98 7.47
CA MET A 185 -21.39 -13.27 6.84
C MET A 185 -20.37 -13.11 5.70
N LYS A 186 -20.49 -12.06 4.88
CA LYS A 186 -19.52 -11.75 3.83
C LYS A 186 -18.15 -11.37 4.39
N ILE A 187 -18.10 -10.62 5.50
CA ILE A 187 -16.84 -10.35 6.20
C ILE A 187 -16.17 -11.67 6.59
N ILE A 188 -16.87 -12.54 7.33
CA ILE A 188 -16.29 -13.80 7.81
C ILE A 188 -15.82 -14.67 6.64
N PHE A 189 -16.63 -14.78 5.59
CA PHE A 189 -16.26 -15.61 4.43
C PHE A 189 -15.03 -15.07 3.69
N GLY A 190 -14.94 -13.77 3.46
CA GLY A 190 -13.75 -13.17 2.85
C GLY A 190 -12.50 -13.31 3.72
N LEU A 191 -12.62 -13.15 5.05
CA LEU A 191 -11.51 -13.38 5.97
C LEU A 191 -11.00 -14.83 5.91
N MET A 192 -11.89 -15.82 5.78
CA MET A 192 -11.48 -17.22 5.59
C MET A 192 -10.68 -17.42 4.30
N ILE A 193 -11.09 -16.78 3.20
CA ILE A 193 -10.38 -16.86 1.91
C ILE A 193 -9.00 -16.19 2.02
N ILE A 194 -8.92 -15.01 2.62
CA ILE A 194 -7.66 -14.28 2.82
C ILE A 194 -6.71 -15.08 3.71
N PHE A 195 -7.22 -15.70 4.78
CA PHE A 195 -6.42 -16.57 5.64
C PHE A 195 -5.86 -17.77 4.85
N GLY A 196 -6.70 -18.44 4.06
CA GLY A 196 -6.27 -19.53 3.18
C GLY A 196 -5.21 -19.09 2.17
N PHE A 197 -5.37 -17.92 1.54
CA PHE A 197 -4.40 -17.35 0.61
C PHE A 197 -3.04 -17.11 1.28
N VAL A 198 -3.01 -16.50 2.47
CA VAL A 198 -1.77 -16.23 3.22
C VAL A 198 -1.09 -17.54 3.62
N LEU A 199 -1.86 -18.55 4.05
CA LEU A 199 -1.31 -19.87 4.38
C LEU A 199 -0.69 -20.56 3.17
N ILE A 200 -1.41 -20.63 2.05
CA ILE A 200 -0.90 -21.27 0.82
C ILE A 200 0.33 -20.52 0.31
N SER A 201 0.30 -19.18 0.31
CA SER A 201 1.47 -18.36 -0.07
C SER A 201 2.68 -18.62 0.83
N SER A 202 2.45 -18.81 2.14
CA SER A 202 3.52 -19.15 3.08
C SER A 202 4.11 -20.54 2.83
N ILE A 203 3.29 -21.51 2.41
CA ILE A 203 3.75 -22.85 2.01
C ILE A 203 4.54 -22.78 0.70
N LEU A 204 4.03 -22.07 -0.30
CA LEU A 204 4.74 -21.82 -1.56
C LEU A 204 6.10 -21.17 -1.30
N ASN A 205 6.15 -20.19 -0.40
CA ASN A 205 7.39 -19.54 -0.01
C ASN A 205 8.44 -20.54 0.51
N TYR A 206 8.01 -21.38 1.44
CA TYR A 206 8.87 -22.42 2.01
C TYR A 206 9.40 -23.35 0.91
N MET A 207 8.56 -23.75 -0.05
CA MET A 207 8.98 -24.59 -1.17
C MET A 207 10.02 -23.89 -2.07
N ILE A 208 9.77 -22.63 -2.44
CA ILE A 208 10.69 -21.83 -3.30
C ILE A 208 12.05 -21.69 -2.63
N VAL A 209 12.11 -21.35 -1.35
CA VAL A 209 13.38 -21.23 -0.62
C VAL A 209 14.07 -22.58 -0.50
N LYS A 210 13.33 -23.65 -0.24
CA LYS A 210 13.88 -25.01 -0.10
C LYS A 210 14.55 -25.49 -1.39
N THR A 211 14.01 -25.14 -2.55
CA THR A 211 14.57 -25.49 -3.87
C THR A 211 15.65 -24.52 -4.37
N SER A 212 15.90 -23.42 -3.66
CA SER A 212 16.90 -22.41 -4.04
C SER A 212 18.32 -22.74 -3.55
N ASN A 213 19.30 -22.03 -4.13
CA ASN A 213 20.71 -22.03 -3.72
C ASN A 213 20.99 -21.15 -2.48
N VAL A 214 19.96 -20.53 -1.88
CA VAL A 214 20.12 -19.68 -0.69
C VAL A 214 19.84 -20.50 0.58
N GLU A 215 20.80 -21.35 0.94
CA GLU A 215 20.64 -22.32 2.03
C GLU A 215 20.46 -21.67 3.41
N ILE A 216 21.07 -20.50 3.64
CA ILE A 216 20.94 -19.77 4.91
C ILE A 216 19.49 -19.46 5.31
N LEU A 217 18.58 -19.31 4.32
CA LEU A 217 17.17 -19.02 4.52
C LEU A 217 16.34 -20.29 4.82
N LYS A 218 16.85 -21.50 4.54
CA LYS A 218 16.12 -22.76 4.79
C LYS A 218 15.88 -23.01 6.27
N THR A 219 16.75 -22.49 7.13
CA THR A 219 16.66 -22.61 8.60
C THR A 219 16.23 -21.28 9.22
N GLY A 220 15.40 -21.28 10.26
CA GLY A 220 15.13 -20.10 11.09
C GLY A 220 14.18 -19.03 10.52
N VAL A 221 13.77 -19.10 9.25
CA VAL A 221 12.69 -18.24 8.71
C VAL A 221 11.35 -18.68 9.30
N LYS A 222 10.63 -17.74 9.92
CA LYS A 222 9.28 -17.99 10.44
C LYS A 222 8.27 -17.86 9.29
N TYR A 223 8.27 -18.81 8.35
CA TYR A 223 7.43 -18.74 7.14
C TYR A 223 5.95 -18.47 7.42
N ILE A 224 5.33 -19.22 8.34
CA ILE A 224 3.92 -19.04 8.70
C ILE A 224 3.74 -17.89 9.70
N PRO A 225 4.42 -17.86 10.87
CA PRO A 225 4.20 -16.80 11.86
C PRO A 225 4.61 -15.41 11.37
N GLY A 226 5.64 -15.33 10.53
CA GLY A 226 6.14 -14.10 9.92
C GLY A 226 5.19 -13.48 8.90
N ASN A 227 4.36 -14.31 8.27
CA ASN A 227 3.37 -13.89 7.27
C ASN A 227 1.97 -13.61 7.85
N LEU A 228 1.71 -13.91 9.13
CA LEU A 228 0.46 -13.54 9.80
C LEU A 228 0.22 -12.03 9.82
N LYS A 229 1.29 -11.24 9.76
CA LYS A 229 1.20 -9.79 9.58
C LYS A 229 0.48 -9.41 8.28
N ASN A 230 0.71 -10.15 7.20
CA ASN A 230 0.02 -9.96 5.92
C ASN A 230 -1.47 -10.32 6.05
N PHE A 231 -1.82 -11.33 6.85
CA PHE A 231 -3.22 -11.61 7.15
C PHE A 231 -3.89 -10.41 7.81
N GLY A 232 -3.27 -9.80 8.83
CA GLY A 232 -3.79 -8.60 9.48
C GLY A 232 -3.95 -7.43 8.50
N PHE A 233 -2.94 -7.20 7.66
CA PHE A 233 -2.94 -6.14 6.66
C PHE A 233 -4.07 -6.32 5.63
N LEU A 234 -4.12 -7.49 4.98
CA LEU A 234 -5.12 -7.82 3.97
C LEU A 234 -6.54 -7.84 4.56
N SER A 235 -6.69 -8.28 5.81
CA SER A 235 -7.98 -8.27 6.51
C SER A 235 -8.47 -6.84 6.76
N ALA A 236 -7.59 -5.93 7.18
CA ALA A 236 -7.93 -4.53 7.39
C ALA A 236 -8.28 -3.83 6.07
N LEU A 237 -7.53 -4.11 4.99
CA LEU A 237 -7.89 -3.60 3.66
C LEU A 237 -9.24 -4.15 3.20
N TYR A 238 -9.46 -5.45 3.34
CA TYR A 238 -10.71 -6.09 2.93
C TYR A 238 -11.92 -5.56 3.68
N LEU A 239 -11.82 -5.45 5.01
CA LEU A 239 -12.89 -4.90 5.82
C LEU A 239 -13.22 -3.46 5.42
N THR A 240 -12.20 -2.64 5.13
CA THR A 240 -12.39 -1.26 4.65
C THR A 240 -13.07 -1.23 3.28
N ILE A 241 -12.52 -1.95 2.30
CA ILE A 241 -13.04 -1.99 0.92
C ILE A 241 -14.47 -2.50 0.92
N LEU A 242 -14.74 -3.64 1.56
CA LEU A 242 -16.09 -4.19 1.64
C LEU A 242 -17.06 -3.19 2.30
N SER A 243 -16.67 -2.55 3.41
CA SER A 243 -17.49 -1.55 4.10
C SER A 243 -17.85 -0.38 3.20
N VAL A 244 -16.89 0.12 2.42
CA VAL A 244 -17.09 1.16 1.42
C VAL A 244 -18.03 0.68 0.32
N GLY A 245 -17.85 -0.54 -0.16
CA GLY A 245 -18.69 -1.14 -1.19
C GLY A 245 -20.16 -1.27 -0.82
N PHE A 246 -20.49 -1.48 0.46
CA PHE A 246 -21.88 -1.47 0.96
C PHE A 246 -22.49 -0.07 1.04
N MET A 247 -21.68 0.98 0.99
CA MET A 247 -22.13 2.37 0.90
C MET A 247 -22.18 2.86 -0.56
N ALA A 248 -21.43 2.23 -1.45
CA ALA A 248 -21.48 2.42 -2.89
C ALA A 248 -22.62 1.64 -3.53
N GLY A 249 -23.21 2.17 -4.60
CA GLY A 249 -24.27 1.46 -5.34
C GLY A 249 -23.80 0.85 -6.66
N ASN A 250 -22.54 1.06 -7.06
CA ASN A 250 -21.91 0.43 -8.22
C ASN A 250 -20.37 0.44 -8.11
N ILE A 251 -19.69 -0.16 -9.08
CA ILE A 251 -18.21 -0.28 -9.09
C ILE A 251 -17.52 1.10 -9.11
N LEU A 252 -18.00 2.05 -9.93
CA LEU A 252 -17.39 3.39 -10.01
C LEU A 252 -17.50 4.14 -8.68
N GLY A 253 -18.67 4.09 -8.05
CA GLY A 253 -18.89 4.66 -6.73
C GLY A 253 -18.02 3.98 -5.66
N HIS A 254 -17.80 2.67 -5.78
CA HIS A 254 -16.93 1.91 -4.87
C HIS A 254 -15.47 2.37 -5.00
N VAL A 255 -14.94 2.48 -6.21
CA VAL A 255 -13.58 2.99 -6.46
C VAL A 255 -13.45 4.43 -5.93
N GLY A 256 -14.39 5.31 -6.29
CA GLY A 256 -14.36 6.72 -5.87
C GLY A 256 -14.43 6.89 -4.36
N LEU A 257 -15.36 6.18 -3.68
CA LEU A 257 -15.43 6.20 -2.23
C LEU A 257 -14.23 5.52 -1.57
N GLY A 258 -13.62 4.52 -2.21
CA GLY A 258 -12.41 3.85 -1.72
C GLY A 258 -11.24 4.84 -1.66
N VAL A 259 -11.00 5.56 -2.76
CA VAL A 259 -10.00 6.62 -2.82
C VAL A 259 -10.30 7.71 -1.78
N MET A 260 -11.54 8.19 -1.71
CA MET A 260 -11.92 9.19 -0.71
C MET A 260 -11.76 8.70 0.73
N THR A 261 -11.92 7.40 1.00
CA THR A 261 -11.77 6.83 2.34
C THR A 261 -10.30 6.78 2.76
N PHE A 262 -9.41 6.33 1.87
CA PHE A 262 -7.98 6.19 2.19
C PHE A 262 -7.19 7.52 2.12
N PHE A 263 -7.64 8.45 1.27
CA PHE A 263 -6.94 9.71 0.99
C PHE A 263 -7.75 10.94 1.40
N PHE A 264 -8.72 10.80 2.32
CA PHE A 264 -9.64 11.90 2.66
C PHE A 264 -8.91 13.19 3.01
N ILE A 265 -7.97 13.12 3.97
CA ILE A 265 -7.21 14.29 4.42
C ILE A 265 -6.30 14.81 3.32
N ASP A 266 -5.66 13.93 2.55
CA ASP A 266 -4.80 14.33 1.44
C ASP A 266 -5.57 15.08 0.35
N ILE A 267 -6.79 14.64 0.02
CA ILE A 267 -7.69 15.32 -0.93
C ILE A 267 -8.13 16.68 -0.39
N VAL A 268 -8.54 16.76 0.87
CA VAL A 268 -8.93 18.04 1.49
C VAL A 268 -7.75 19.01 1.51
N ASN A 269 -6.55 18.51 1.82
CA ASN A 269 -5.33 19.31 1.81
C ASN A 269 -4.99 19.80 0.39
N ALA A 270 -5.06 18.93 -0.61
CA ALA A 270 -4.83 19.30 -2.00
C ALA A 270 -5.81 20.38 -2.49
N ILE A 271 -7.09 20.27 -2.12
CA ILE A 271 -8.10 21.31 -2.41
C ILE A 271 -7.72 22.61 -1.71
N TRP A 272 -7.38 22.57 -0.42
CA TRP A 272 -7.00 23.76 0.35
C TRP A 272 -5.79 24.49 -0.22
N ASP A 273 -4.73 23.75 -0.53
CA ASP A 273 -3.49 24.30 -1.09
C ASP A 273 -3.75 24.89 -2.48
N SER A 274 -4.56 24.20 -3.29
CA SER A 274 -4.96 24.71 -4.61
C SER A 274 -5.76 26.01 -4.50
N LEU A 275 -6.70 26.10 -3.55
CA LEU A 275 -7.49 27.32 -3.35
C LEU A 275 -6.61 28.49 -2.87
N ASN A 276 -5.65 28.24 -1.96
CA ASN A 276 -4.71 29.29 -1.53
C ASN A 276 -3.82 29.75 -2.69
N MET A 277 -3.33 28.82 -3.52
CA MET A 277 -2.56 29.18 -4.72
C MET A 277 -3.40 30.02 -5.69
N LEU A 278 -4.63 29.59 -5.97
CA LEU A 278 -5.51 30.27 -6.92
C LEU A 278 -5.94 31.67 -6.44
N PHE A 279 -6.20 31.83 -5.15
CA PHE A 279 -6.76 33.07 -4.60
C PHE A 279 -5.74 34.03 -3.99
N LYS A 280 -4.58 33.53 -3.55
CA LYS A 280 -3.54 34.33 -2.88
C LYS A 280 -2.20 34.28 -3.61
N GLY A 281 -2.02 33.39 -4.57
CA GLY A 281 -0.75 33.21 -5.28
C GLY A 281 0.35 32.56 -4.43
N GLU A 282 -0.01 31.97 -3.28
CA GLU A 282 0.96 31.44 -2.31
C GLU A 282 0.65 29.99 -1.93
N PHE A 283 1.70 29.17 -1.82
CA PHE A 283 1.62 27.87 -1.16
C PHE A 283 1.85 28.07 0.34
N LEU A 284 0.78 28.00 1.13
CA LEU A 284 0.84 28.15 2.58
C LEU A 284 0.94 26.78 3.26
N TYR A 285 2.03 26.05 3.02
CA TYR A 285 2.23 24.71 3.57
C TYR A 285 2.12 24.69 5.10
N GLU A 286 2.68 25.69 5.79
CA GLU A 286 2.61 25.85 7.26
C GLU A 286 1.18 26.01 7.81
N ARG A 287 0.20 26.27 6.95
CA ARG A 287 -1.22 26.38 7.31
C ARG A 287 -2.06 25.21 6.77
N SER A 288 -1.41 24.21 6.19
CA SER A 288 -2.07 23.04 5.62
C SER A 288 -2.50 22.08 6.74
N LEU A 289 -3.54 21.28 6.49
CA LEU A 289 -4.00 20.27 7.45
C LEU A 289 -2.93 19.21 7.68
N ILE A 290 -2.17 18.88 6.63
CA ILE A 290 -1.05 17.94 6.73
C ILE A 290 0.03 18.50 7.65
N TYR A 291 0.44 19.75 7.45
CA TYR A 291 1.43 20.39 8.33
C TYR A 291 0.97 20.41 9.79
N LEU A 292 -0.29 20.76 10.05
CA LEU A 292 -0.84 20.72 11.41
C LEU A 292 -0.80 19.32 12.04
N ILE A 293 -0.99 18.26 11.25
CA ILE A 293 -0.86 16.88 11.71
C ILE A 293 0.62 16.56 11.98
N GLU A 294 1.52 16.89 11.06
CA GLU A 294 2.95 16.58 11.21
C GLU A 294 3.62 17.36 12.35
N ASP A 295 3.22 18.62 12.56
CA ASP A 295 3.72 19.51 13.62
C ASP A 295 3.21 19.10 15.01
N LYS A 296 1.89 18.84 15.15
CA LYS A 296 1.29 18.47 16.44
C LYS A 296 1.48 17.01 16.82
N ILE A 297 1.72 16.16 15.83
CA ILE A 297 1.97 14.73 16.03
C ILE A 297 3.33 14.46 15.38
N PRO A 298 4.45 14.74 16.04
CA PRO A 298 5.76 14.50 15.44
C PRO A 298 6.01 13.00 15.22
N ASN A 299 6.88 12.68 14.26
CA ASN A 299 7.42 11.32 14.07
C ASN A 299 8.48 11.00 15.14
N ASP A 300 8.15 11.21 16.42
CA ASP A 300 8.98 10.77 17.52
C ASP A 300 8.85 9.24 17.73
N THR A 301 9.61 8.70 18.67
CA THR A 301 9.55 7.28 19.04
C THR A 301 8.22 6.89 19.70
N SER A 302 7.26 7.80 19.86
CA SER A 302 5.97 7.52 20.49
C SER A 302 5.15 6.53 19.66
N TYR A 303 4.93 5.37 20.25
CA TYR A 303 4.08 4.32 19.68
C TYR A 303 2.67 4.82 19.32
N PHE A 304 2.13 5.75 20.12
CA PHE A 304 0.81 6.31 19.93
C PHE A 304 0.74 7.22 18.69
N ASN A 305 1.75 8.05 18.49
CA ASN A 305 1.81 8.99 17.37
C ASN A 305 1.82 8.26 16.01
N LYS A 306 2.60 7.17 15.90
CA LYS A 306 2.62 6.32 14.70
C LYS A 306 1.24 5.71 14.39
N ILE A 307 0.53 5.25 15.41
CA ILE A 307 -0.81 4.67 15.26
C ILE A 307 -1.81 5.74 14.77
N ILE A 308 -1.85 6.90 15.43
CA ILE A 308 -2.78 7.97 15.05
C ILE A 308 -2.52 8.48 13.64
N LYS A 309 -1.25 8.63 13.25
CA LYS A 309 -0.90 9.05 11.90
C LYS A 309 -1.47 8.15 10.81
N VAL A 310 -1.45 6.85 11.03
CA VAL A 310 -2.08 5.89 10.10
C VAL A 310 -3.59 5.96 10.17
N ILE A 311 -4.19 6.19 11.34
CA ILE A 311 -5.65 6.38 11.43
C ILE A 311 -6.12 7.60 10.62
N LEU A 312 -5.36 8.70 10.67
CA LEU A 312 -5.69 9.94 9.98
C LEU A 312 -5.37 9.89 8.48
N ARG A 313 -4.21 9.35 8.11
CA ARG A 313 -3.70 9.29 6.73
C ARG A 313 -3.19 7.88 6.41
N PRO A 314 -4.08 6.88 6.28
CA PRO A 314 -3.71 5.47 6.21
C PRO A 314 -2.85 5.12 5.00
N ALA A 315 -3.12 5.73 3.83
CA ALA A 315 -2.32 5.47 2.64
C ALA A 315 -0.92 6.10 2.72
N SER A 316 -0.82 7.32 3.25
CA SER A 316 0.41 8.11 3.26
C SER A 316 1.38 7.73 4.38
N ASN A 317 0.88 7.23 5.52
CA ASN A 317 1.67 7.00 6.73
C ASN A 317 1.91 5.51 7.05
N TYR A 318 1.45 4.58 6.21
CA TYR A 318 1.67 3.16 6.44
C TYR A 318 3.08 2.72 6.03
N ASP A 319 3.93 2.43 7.02
CA ASP A 319 5.35 2.07 6.83
C ASP A 319 5.64 0.56 6.94
N ASN A 320 4.61 -0.28 6.80
CA ASN A 320 4.69 -1.71 7.07
C ASN A 320 5.14 -2.07 8.51
N SER A 321 5.19 -1.18 9.50
CA SER A 321 5.49 -1.57 10.89
C SER A 321 4.30 -2.24 11.58
N TYR A 322 4.53 -2.92 12.71
CA TYR A 322 3.42 -3.48 13.51
C TYR A 322 2.49 -2.40 14.09
N LEU A 323 3.05 -1.22 14.40
CA LEU A 323 2.29 -0.08 14.91
C LEU A 323 1.43 0.52 13.79
N ALA A 324 1.99 0.67 12.59
CA ALA A 324 1.22 1.09 11.43
C ALA A 324 0.11 0.08 11.10
N LEU A 325 0.36 -1.22 11.23
CA LEU A 325 -0.69 -2.24 11.11
C LEU A 325 -1.79 -2.08 12.15
N ALA A 326 -1.44 -1.81 13.41
CA ALA A 326 -2.44 -1.55 14.45
C ALA A 326 -3.30 -0.31 14.10
N GLY A 327 -2.67 0.77 13.64
CA GLY A 327 -3.39 1.96 13.16
C GLY A 327 -4.33 1.66 12.00
N LEU A 328 -3.89 0.87 11.02
CA LEU A 328 -4.72 0.47 9.88
C LEU A 328 -5.91 -0.41 10.30
N ILE A 329 -5.73 -1.31 11.27
CA ILE A 329 -6.81 -2.12 11.82
C ILE A 329 -7.85 -1.22 12.53
N ILE A 330 -7.39 -0.28 13.35
CA ILE A 330 -8.30 0.68 14.02
C ILE A 330 -9.07 1.51 13.00
N PHE A 331 -8.37 2.05 11.99
CA PHE A 331 -9.00 2.76 10.87
C PHE A 331 -10.08 1.92 10.18
N SER A 332 -9.76 0.67 9.85
CA SER A 332 -10.69 -0.25 9.22
C SER A 332 -11.93 -0.52 10.07
N LEU A 333 -11.75 -0.68 11.39
CA LEU A 333 -12.84 -0.85 12.34
C LEU A 333 -13.74 0.39 12.41
N LEU A 334 -13.17 1.61 12.37
CA LEU A 334 -13.95 2.84 12.31
C LEU A 334 -14.83 2.91 11.05
N VAL A 335 -14.25 2.60 9.88
CA VAL A 335 -15.00 2.55 8.61
C VAL A 335 -16.10 1.49 8.66
N PHE A 336 -15.79 0.31 9.22
CA PHE A 336 -16.77 -0.74 9.44
C PHE A 336 -17.92 -0.29 10.35
N ILE A 337 -17.64 0.34 11.49
CA ILE A 337 -18.66 0.82 12.43
C ILE A 337 -19.59 1.83 11.75
N VAL A 338 -19.04 2.77 10.98
CA VAL A 338 -19.83 3.73 10.21
C VAL A 338 -20.72 3.01 9.19
N SER A 339 -20.16 2.11 8.39
CA SER A 339 -20.92 1.37 7.38
C SER A 339 -22.01 0.49 8.00
N TYR A 340 -21.67 -0.28 9.04
CA TYR A 340 -22.58 -1.15 9.76
C TYR A 340 -23.75 -0.39 10.41
N SER A 341 -23.49 0.82 10.92
CA SER A 341 -24.52 1.70 11.50
C SER A 341 -25.47 2.29 10.46
N LEU A 342 -25.01 2.45 9.22
CA LEU A 342 -25.77 3.09 8.15
C LEU A 342 -26.41 2.10 7.16
N ILE A 343 -25.99 0.83 7.15
CA ILE A 343 -26.40 -0.16 6.15
C ILE A 343 -27.93 -0.37 6.10
N GLU A 344 -28.63 -0.29 7.22
CA GLU A 344 -30.10 -0.43 7.27
C GLU A 344 -30.82 0.76 6.63
N LYS A 345 -30.19 1.93 6.63
CA LYS A 345 -30.72 3.16 6.01
C LYS A 345 -30.57 3.16 4.49
N THR A 346 -29.82 2.22 3.92
CA THR A 346 -29.72 2.06 2.47
C THR A 346 -31.07 1.59 1.93
N LYS A 347 -31.54 2.22 0.86
CA LYS A 347 -32.80 1.84 0.22
C LYS A 347 -32.54 1.10 -1.10
N THR A 348 -33.30 0.05 -1.38
CA THR A 348 -33.13 -0.79 -2.57
C THR A 348 -33.32 -0.01 -3.86
N GLU A 349 -34.21 1.00 -3.89
CA GLU A 349 -34.41 1.81 -5.10
C GLU A 349 -33.18 2.63 -5.51
N LYS A 350 -32.20 2.78 -4.62
CA LYS A 350 -30.93 3.48 -4.90
C LYS A 350 -29.84 2.57 -5.45
N SER A 351 -30.05 1.25 -5.53
CA SER A 351 -29.09 0.33 -6.15
C SER A 351 -28.75 0.76 -7.58
N GLY A 352 -27.48 0.62 -7.95
CA GLY A 352 -26.93 1.09 -9.22
C GLY A 352 -26.49 2.56 -9.23
N LYS A 353 -26.88 3.38 -8.24
CA LYS A 353 -26.33 4.76 -8.12
C LYS A 353 -24.88 4.76 -7.65
N MET A 354 -24.15 5.86 -7.81
CA MET A 354 -22.77 5.94 -7.31
C MET A 354 -22.69 5.71 -5.80
N VAL A 355 -23.48 6.45 -5.01
CA VAL A 355 -23.48 6.37 -3.54
C VAL A 355 -24.91 6.19 -3.04
N LEU A 356 -25.12 5.24 -2.13
CA LEU A 356 -26.45 4.87 -1.65
C LEU A 356 -26.96 5.84 -0.56
N LEU A 357 -26.05 6.37 0.25
CA LEU A 357 -26.35 7.20 1.41
C LEU A 357 -26.22 8.68 1.06
N LYS A 358 -27.31 9.44 1.22
CA LYS A 358 -27.40 10.85 0.80
C LYS A 358 -26.35 11.77 1.46
N PRO A 359 -26.03 11.65 2.76
CA PRO A 359 -24.98 12.48 3.37
C PRO A 359 -23.60 12.23 2.74
N ILE A 360 -23.25 10.96 2.52
CA ILE A 360 -21.98 10.56 1.89
C ILE A 360 -21.96 10.99 0.43
N GLU A 361 -23.08 10.84 -0.28
CA GLU A 361 -23.26 11.29 -1.67
C GLU A 361 -22.96 12.79 -1.80
N ASN A 362 -23.50 13.62 -0.91
CA ASN A 362 -23.30 15.06 -0.93
C ASN A 362 -21.83 15.44 -0.65
N LEU A 363 -21.23 14.84 0.37
CA LEU A 363 -19.82 15.09 0.72
C LEU A 363 -18.90 14.70 -0.42
N ALA A 364 -19.05 13.49 -0.95
CA ALA A 364 -18.25 13.00 -2.07
C ALA A 364 -18.39 13.89 -3.31
N LYS A 365 -19.62 14.31 -3.62
CA LYS A 365 -19.91 15.21 -4.74
C LYS A 365 -19.22 16.57 -4.58
N VAL A 366 -19.29 17.19 -3.39
CA VAL A 366 -18.64 18.48 -3.12
C VAL A 366 -17.13 18.36 -3.28
N LEU A 367 -16.52 17.33 -2.68
CA LEU A 367 -15.08 17.12 -2.75
C LEU A 367 -14.59 16.91 -4.18
N ILE A 368 -15.25 16.06 -4.96
CA ILE A 368 -14.80 15.78 -6.32
C ILE A 368 -15.00 16.97 -7.26
N ILE A 369 -16.09 17.74 -7.11
CA ILE A 369 -16.29 18.99 -7.87
C ILE A 369 -15.18 19.98 -7.57
N LEU A 370 -14.88 20.21 -6.28
CA LEU A 370 -13.83 21.14 -5.89
C LEU A 370 -12.45 20.67 -6.36
N LEU A 371 -12.15 19.39 -6.21
CA LEU A 371 -10.88 18.81 -6.65
C LEU A 371 -10.68 18.99 -8.17
N CYS A 372 -11.69 18.63 -8.97
CA CYS A 372 -11.62 18.78 -10.43
C CYS A 372 -11.56 20.26 -10.86
N ALA A 373 -12.32 21.14 -10.21
CA ALA A 373 -12.29 22.57 -10.52
C ALA A 373 -10.93 23.19 -10.16
N CYS A 374 -10.36 22.86 -9.00
CA CYS A 374 -9.03 23.30 -8.58
C CYS A 374 -7.97 22.82 -9.57
N GLY A 375 -7.90 21.51 -9.82
CA GLY A 375 -6.92 20.91 -10.72
C GLY A 375 -7.02 21.47 -12.14
N GLY A 376 -8.24 21.58 -12.69
CA GLY A 376 -8.46 22.15 -14.02
C GLY A 376 -8.04 23.62 -14.11
N THR A 377 -8.26 24.41 -13.06
CA THR A 377 -7.84 25.83 -13.04
C THR A 377 -6.32 25.94 -12.96
N MET A 378 -5.65 25.11 -12.17
CA MET A 378 -4.18 25.09 -12.08
C MET A 378 -3.52 24.68 -13.41
N ILE A 379 -4.07 23.68 -14.10
CA ILE A 379 -3.59 23.28 -15.44
C ILE A 379 -3.72 24.44 -16.42
N PHE A 380 -4.86 25.14 -16.42
CA PHE A 380 -5.06 26.29 -17.28
C PHE A 380 -4.07 27.42 -16.95
N GLN A 381 -3.91 27.74 -15.66
CA GLN A 381 -2.98 28.76 -15.19
C GLN A 381 -1.57 28.46 -15.73
N GLN A 382 -1.03 27.26 -15.50
CA GLN A 382 0.30 26.87 -15.97
C GLN A 382 0.46 26.96 -17.49
N SER A 383 -0.63 26.75 -18.23
CA SER A 383 -0.61 26.74 -19.70
C SER A 383 -0.69 28.13 -20.34
N VAL A 384 -1.27 29.11 -19.65
CA VAL A 384 -1.62 30.41 -20.25
C VAL A 384 -0.95 31.61 -19.55
N PHE A 385 -0.69 31.52 -18.24
CA PHE A 385 -0.18 32.66 -17.45
C PHE A 385 0.90 32.24 -16.45
N LYS A 386 1.98 33.03 -16.32
CA LYS A 386 2.91 32.89 -15.19
C LYS A 386 2.42 33.73 -14.01
N GLY A 387 2.14 33.10 -12.87
CA GLY A 387 1.75 33.77 -11.63
C GLY A 387 0.24 33.91 -11.39
N PHE A 388 -0.14 34.68 -10.37
CA PHE A 388 -1.54 34.93 -9.99
C PHE A 388 -2.26 35.78 -11.06
N SER A 389 -3.49 35.40 -11.41
CA SER A 389 -4.32 36.14 -12.36
C SER A 389 -5.78 36.14 -11.94
N ILE A 390 -6.46 37.28 -12.08
CA ILE A 390 -7.91 37.42 -11.84
C ILE A 390 -8.71 36.44 -12.71
N ILE A 391 -8.18 36.05 -13.88
CA ILE A 391 -8.84 35.09 -14.75
C ILE A 391 -8.98 33.70 -14.11
N ASN A 392 -8.13 33.36 -13.14
CA ASN A 392 -8.22 32.11 -12.38
C ASN A 392 -9.58 32.00 -11.67
N PHE A 393 -10.12 33.11 -11.16
CA PHE A 393 -11.44 33.12 -10.50
C PHE A 393 -12.56 32.81 -11.49
N VAL A 394 -12.49 33.39 -12.68
CA VAL A 394 -13.48 33.18 -13.74
C VAL A 394 -13.46 31.73 -14.19
N ILE A 395 -12.28 31.18 -14.43
CA ILE A 395 -12.11 29.79 -14.87
C ILE A 395 -12.53 28.82 -13.78
N PHE A 396 -12.14 29.07 -12.54
CA PHE A 396 -12.57 28.25 -11.40
C PHE A 396 -14.09 28.24 -11.26
N ALA A 397 -14.76 29.40 -11.36
CA ALA A 397 -16.22 29.49 -11.32
C ALA A 397 -16.89 28.73 -12.47
N ILE A 398 -16.35 28.86 -13.70
CA ILE A 398 -16.82 28.10 -14.87
C ILE A 398 -16.66 26.59 -14.63
N LEU A 399 -15.51 26.15 -14.16
CA LEU A 399 -15.24 24.74 -13.90
C LEU A 399 -16.11 24.19 -12.77
N ILE A 400 -16.33 24.94 -11.69
CA ILE A 400 -17.31 24.58 -10.65
C ILE A 400 -18.69 24.37 -11.29
N PHE A 401 -19.15 25.29 -12.13
CA PHE A 401 -20.45 25.18 -12.77
C PHE A 401 -20.53 23.92 -13.67
N VAL A 402 -19.54 23.72 -14.52
CA VAL A 402 -19.46 22.57 -15.44
C VAL A 402 -19.41 21.26 -14.67
N PHE A 403 -18.48 21.10 -13.72
CA PHE A 403 -18.35 19.87 -12.94
C PHE A 403 -19.56 19.63 -12.04
N SER A 404 -20.20 20.68 -11.52
CA SER A 404 -21.46 20.54 -10.79
C SER A 404 -22.56 19.94 -11.68
N LYS A 405 -22.70 20.36 -12.93
CA LYS A 405 -23.66 19.75 -13.87
C LYS A 405 -23.32 18.28 -14.15
N ILE A 406 -22.05 18.00 -14.47
CA ILE A 406 -21.58 16.63 -14.79
C ILE A 406 -21.81 15.69 -13.60
N PHE A 407 -21.30 16.02 -12.40
CA PHE A 407 -21.43 15.15 -11.24
C PHE A 407 -22.86 15.06 -10.71
N ASN A 408 -23.71 16.07 -10.93
CA ASN A 408 -25.13 15.94 -10.62
C ASN A 408 -25.85 14.89 -11.49
N ILE A 409 -25.44 14.75 -12.75
CA ILE A 409 -25.94 13.70 -13.63
C ILE A 409 -25.35 12.35 -13.19
N LEU A 410 -24.01 12.26 -13.08
CA LEU A 410 -23.31 11.01 -12.76
C LEU A 410 -23.79 10.34 -11.46
N PHE A 411 -23.98 11.12 -10.39
CA PHE A 411 -24.45 10.57 -9.11
C PHE A 411 -25.92 10.15 -9.12
N LYS A 412 -26.72 10.64 -10.08
CA LYS A 412 -28.14 10.25 -10.25
C LYS A 412 -28.31 9.05 -11.18
N LEU A 413 -27.38 8.84 -12.11
CA LEU A 413 -27.41 7.71 -13.04
C LEU A 413 -27.40 6.38 -12.28
N LYS A 414 -28.25 5.45 -12.73
CA LYS A 414 -28.22 4.06 -12.27
C LYS A 414 -27.43 3.24 -13.27
N LEU A 415 -26.25 2.84 -12.89
CA LEU A 415 -25.44 1.86 -13.61
C LEU A 415 -25.87 0.48 -13.13
N LYS A 416 -26.92 -0.05 -13.75
CA LYS A 416 -27.28 -1.47 -13.63
C LYS A 416 -26.75 -2.20 -14.86
N VAL A 417 -26.08 -3.32 -14.63
CA VAL A 417 -25.59 -4.27 -15.64
C VAL A 417 -26.50 -5.49 -15.65
#